data_AF-A0A6M1SSN7-F1
#
_entry.id   AF-A0A6M1SSN7-F1
#
_cell.length_a   1.000
_cell.length_b   1.000
_cell.length_c   1.000
_cell.angle_alpha   90.00
_cell.angle_beta   90.00
_cell.angle_gamma   90.00
#
_symmetry.space_group_name_H-M   'P 1'
#
loop_
_entity.id
_entity.type
_entity.pdbx_description
1 polymer ?
#
loop_
_entity_poly.entity_id
_entity_poly.type
_entity_poly.pdbx_seq_one_letter_code
_entity_poly.pdbx_strand_id
1 'polypeptide(L)'
;MKFTFKKTSISVLVLLLMVLAGCEDYSSLNLKPIDSGNADYSNYVAVGNSLTAGYQNSSLYASGQQFSFPKQIARQLRIEESFDQPLISDPGIGGRIELNSLNPIGLEVTSSRGTPFNQNQKPFKNLGIPGSILVDYLNPNNQGQLKERSTNPQNPAFNPFYSIVLPNNELAKDAPNIHNQVVAQNPTFVTFWLGNNDVLGYVTSGGQSAQGITDPAVFAQLYQASVQALQATGASVVVYNIPDVTSIPYVFLLRSQLEQQGAITFNEDTQSYQLVTEQGNFDIYISVDGNAEVMRQDDFPTLRAQEFFVQVQRGNIPPPIQPENAIPDNLVLDGSLGDGDPTNSELEQAAAAVQQFNATIASAASSAGFGLVDINAIYNEVITNYQTNGGGYSTNGIKLQPLPGSLFSFDGIHPTNRGASVIANETIKVMNSTFGSSVDLIDVSDIPEGLPVD
;
A
#
# COMPACT_ATOMS: atom_id res chain seq x y z
N MET A 1 -4.03 -68.72 48.95
CA MET A 1 -3.41 -67.43 48.61
C MET A 1 -4.24 -66.80 47.49
N LYS A 2 -5.14 -65.86 47.81
CA LYS A 2 -6.02 -65.20 46.84
C LYS A 2 -5.23 -64.07 46.18
N PHE A 3 -4.98 -64.16 44.88
CA PHE A 3 -4.33 -63.07 44.12
C PHE A 3 -5.36 -61.97 43.84
N THR A 4 -5.24 -60.86 44.57
CA THR A 4 -5.92 -59.60 44.27
C THR A 4 -5.21 -58.95 43.07
N PHE A 5 -5.78 -59.10 41.88
CA PHE A 5 -5.38 -58.28 40.73
C PHE A 5 -5.74 -56.82 41.03
N LYS A 6 -4.70 -55.99 41.18
CA LYS A 6 -4.79 -54.56 41.45
C LYS A 6 -5.53 -53.87 40.29
N LYS A 7 -6.60 -53.13 40.63
CA LYS A 7 -7.35 -52.24 39.71
C LYS A 7 -6.46 -51.24 38.94
N THR A 8 -5.24 -50.98 39.43
CA THR A 8 -4.25 -50.11 38.78
C THR A 8 -3.72 -50.65 37.45
N SER A 9 -3.69 -51.96 37.22
CA SER A 9 -3.18 -52.53 35.95
C SER A 9 -4.17 -52.42 34.78
N ILE A 10 -5.48 -52.33 35.07
CA ILE A 10 -6.51 -52.15 34.03
C ILE A 10 -6.57 -50.68 33.59
N SER A 11 -6.40 -49.74 34.53
CA SER A 11 -6.37 -48.31 34.21
C SER A 11 -5.18 -47.92 33.32
N VAL A 12 -4.01 -48.53 33.52
CA VAL A 12 -2.84 -48.28 32.66
C VAL A 12 -3.04 -48.87 31.25
N LEU A 13 -3.69 -50.03 31.13
CA LEU A 13 -3.97 -50.65 29.84
C LEU A 13 -5.02 -49.88 29.02
N VAL A 14 -6.05 -49.34 29.68
CA VAL A 14 -7.08 -48.49 29.05
C VAL A 14 -6.51 -47.13 28.62
N LEU A 15 -5.61 -46.54 29.42
CA LEU A 15 -4.92 -45.30 29.05
C LEU A 15 -3.96 -45.51 27.86
N LEU A 16 -3.26 -46.65 27.79
CA LEU A 16 -2.38 -47.00 26.67
C LEU A 16 -3.18 -47.28 25.37
N LEU A 17 -4.38 -47.86 25.49
CA LEU A 17 -5.29 -48.06 24.36
C LEU A 17 -5.91 -46.75 23.84
N MET A 18 -6.14 -45.75 24.69
CA MET A 18 -6.57 -44.41 24.26
C MET A 18 -5.45 -43.61 23.57
N VAL A 19 -4.18 -43.82 23.96
CA VAL A 19 -3.02 -43.22 23.28
C VAL A 19 -2.80 -43.82 21.89
N LEU A 20 -3.13 -45.11 21.69
CA LEU A 20 -3.04 -45.78 20.38
C LEU A 20 -4.25 -45.52 19.47
N ALA A 21 -5.41 -45.14 20.02
CA ALA A 21 -6.59 -44.73 19.24
C ALA A 21 -6.58 -43.25 18.81
N GLY A 22 -5.61 -42.46 19.31
CA GLY A 22 -5.43 -41.05 18.94
C GLY A 22 -4.49 -40.81 17.75
N CYS A 23 -3.84 -41.85 17.23
CA CYS A 23 -3.17 -41.77 15.93
C CYS A 23 -4.19 -42.05 14.82
N GLU A 24 -5.13 -41.12 14.61
CA GLU A 24 -5.63 -40.95 13.25
C GLU A 24 -4.45 -40.46 12.42
N ASP A 25 -4.11 -41.24 11.41
CA ASP A 25 -3.07 -40.91 10.45
C ASP A 25 -3.55 -39.72 9.60
N TYR A 26 -3.33 -38.49 10.08
CA TYR A 26 -3.61 -37.26 9.34
C TYR A 26 -2.62 -37.04 8.18
N SER A 27 -1.77 -38.02 7.85
CA SER A 27 -0.72 -37.91 6.83
C SER A 27 -1.22 -37.74 5.39
N SER A 28 -2.52 -37.93 5.14
CA SER A 28 -3.13 -37.58 3.87
C SER A 28 -4.39 -36.75 4.07
N LEU A 29 -4.23 -35.50 4.51
CA LEU A 29 -5.13 -34.44 4.04
C LEU A 29 -5.02 -34.43 2.51
N ASN A 30 -5.92 -35.15 1.84
CA ASN A 30 -6.14 -35.06 0.40
C ASN A 30 -6.75 -33.68 0.11
N LEU A 31 -5.92 -32.64 0.24
CA LEU A 31 -6.30 -31.30 -0.16
C LEU A 31 -6.56 -31.35 -1.65
N LYS A 32 -7.78 -30.98 -2.06
CA LYS A 32 -8.15 -30.86 -3.48
C LYS A 32 -7.07 -30.03 -4.18
N PRO A 33 -6.43 -30.51 -5.25
CA PRO A 33 -5.47 -29.72 -6.02
C PRO A 33 -6.10 -28.39 -6.42
N ILE A 34 -5.30 -27.33 -6.42
CA ILE A 34 -5.76 -26.03 -6.90
C ILE A 34 -6.08 -26.18 -8.39
N ASP A 35 -7.29 -25.78 -8.76
CA ASP A 35 -7.68 -25.69 -10.14
C ASP A 35 -7.13 -24.40 -10.72
N SER A 36 -6.05 -24.49 -11.49
CA SER A 36 -5.38 -23.33 -12.09
C SER A 36 -5.94 -22.93 -13.45
N GLY A 37 -6.94 -23.65 -13.97
CA GLY A 37 -7.45 -23.45 -15.33
C GLY A 37 -6.32 -23.53 -16.37
N ASN A 38 -6.14 -22.45 -17.12
CA ASN A 38 -5.09 -22.33 -18.15
C ASN A 38 -3.78 -21.70 -17.64
N ALA A 39 -3.70 -21.30 -16.37
CA ALA A 39 -2.50 -20.72 -15.79
C ALA A 39 -1.62 -21.76 -15.08
N ASP A 40 -0.35 -21.42 -14.89
CA ASP A 40 0.58 -22.15 -14.03
C ASP A 40 1.05 -21.23 -12.89
N TYR A 41 0.56 -21.50 -11.68
CA TYR A 41 0.87 -20.71 -10.50
C TYR A 41 2.10 -21.20 -9.72
N SER A 42 2.78 -22.25 -10.18
CA SER A 42 3.85 -22.92 -9.41
C SER A 42 5.07 -22.04 -9.12
N ASN A 43 5.33 -21.03 -9.96
CA ASN A 43 6.42 -20.08 -9.78
C ASN A 43 5.92 -18.64 -9.88
N TYR A 44 5.41 -18.15 -8.75
CA TYR A 44 4.83 -16.82 -8.61
C TYR A 44 5.89 -15.76 -8.27
N VAL A 45 6.00 -14.71 -9.10
CA VAL A 45 6.80 -13.50 -8.81
C VAL A 45 5.89 -12.27 -8.74
N ALA A 46 5.98 -11.50 -7.66
CA ALA A 46 5.26 -10.26 -7.49
C ALA A 46 6.18 -9.05 -7.71
N VAL A 47 5.76 -8.11 -8.54
CA VAL A 47 6.49 -6.88 -8.87
C VAL A 47 5.64 -5.69 -8.48
N GLY A 48 6.25 -4.70 -7.82
CA GLY A 48 5.56 -3.46 -7.52
C GLY A 48 6.33 -2.59 -6.54
N ASN A 49 5.58 -1.79 -5.79
CA ASN A 49 6.14 -0.82 -4.87
C ASN A 49 5.81 -1.16 -3.40
N SER A 50 5.56 -0.15 -2.57
CA SER A 50 5.23 -0.29 -1.15
C SER A 50 3.98 -1.15 -0.91
N LEU A 51 2.97 -1.05 -1.77
CA LEU A 51 1.74 -1.85 -1.70
C LEU A 51 2.05 -3.35 -1.84
N THR A 52 2.91 -3.69 -2.81
CA THR A 52 3.36 -5.07 -3.03
C THR A 52 4.29 -5.55 -1.92
N ALA A 53 5.14 -4.67 -1.38
CA ALA A 53 6.09 -5.00 -0.32
C ALA A 53 5.41 -5.37 1.02
N GLY A 54 4.16 -4.95 1.23
CA GLY A 54 3.48 -5.03 2.54
C GLY A 54 3.89 -3.88 3.47
N TYR A 55 4.24 -2.72 2.91
CA TYR A 55 4.48 -1.50 3.66
C TYR A 55 3.16 -1.00 4.26
N GLN A 56 3.16 -0.60 5.52
CA GLN A 56 2.00 -0.02 6.19
C GLN A 56 2.46 0.74 7.45
N ASN A 57 1.61 1.61 7.98
CA ASN A 57 1.91 2.42 9.17
C ASN A 57 3.26 3.16 9.04
N SER A 58 3.56 3.69 7.86
CA SER A 58 4.84 4.35 7.57
C SER A 58 6.10 3.47 7.77
N SER A 59 5.99 2.14 7.72
CA SER A 59 7.16 1.25 7.86
C SER A 59 7.04 -0.05 7.06
N LEU A 60 8.18 -0.63 6.70
CA LEU A 60 8.27 -2.01 6.23
C LEU A 60 8.82 -2.90 7.35
N TYR A 61 8.00 -3.82 7.86
CA TYR A 61 8.30 -4.64 9.04
C TYR A 61 7.69 -6.04 8.96
N ALA A 62 8.39 -7.04 9.50
CA ALA A 62 8.12 -8.46 9.28
C ALA A 62 6.70 -8.86 9.68
N SER A 63 6.20 -8.44 10.85
CA SER A 63 4.85 -8.80 11.29
C SER A 63 3.75 -8.30 10.34
N GLY A 64 3.94 -7.15 9.67
CA GLY A 64 3.05 -6.66 8.62
C GLY A 64 3.27 -7.35 7.26
N GLN A 65 4.52 -7.61 6.88
CA GLN A 65 4.87 -8.26 5.60
C GLN A 65 4.34 -9.69 5.47
N GLN A 66 4.07 -10.37 6.59
CA GLN A 66 3.38 -11.66 6.60
C GLN A 66 1.96 -11.58 6.02
N PHE A 67 1.36 -10.39 5.95
CA PHE A 67 0.04 -10.14 5.40
C PHE A 67 0.08 -9.28 4.14
N SER A 68 1.24 -9.15 3.48
CA SER A 68 1.29 -8.55 2.15
C SER A 68 0.35 -9.30 1.20
N PHE A 69 -0.33 -8.59 0.29
CA PHE A 69 -1.28 -9.24 -0.62
C PHE A 69 -0.62 -10.36 -1.45
N PRO A 70 0.65 -10.27 -1.92
CA PRO A 70 1.29 -11.38 -2.62
C PRO A 70 1.48 -12.60 -1.73
N LYS A 71 1.88 -12.42 -0.46
CA LYS A 71 2.04 -13.56 0.47
C LYS A 71 0.71 -14.25 0.75
N GLN A 72 -0.37 -13.48 0.86
CA GLN A 72 -1.71 -14.03 1.03
C GLN A 72 -2.19 -14.80 -0.21
N ILE A 73 -1.90 -14.31 -1.42
CA ILE A 73 -2.15 -15.06 -2.66
C ILE A 73 -1.33 -16.35 -2.67
N ALA A 74 -0.04 -16.30 -2.32
CA ALA A 74 0.83 -17.48 -2.25
C ALA A 74 0.32 -18.55 -1.27
N ARG A 75 -0.32 -18.13 -0.16
CA ARG A 75 -1.03 -19.04 0.78
C ARG A 75 -2.22 -19.72 0.14
N GLN A 76 -3.09 -18.98 -0.54
CA GLN A 76 -4.23 -19.57 -1.26
C GLN A 76 -3.78 -20.51 -2.38
N LEU A 77 -2.64 -20.20 -2.99
CA LEU A 77 -1.98 -21.04 -3.98
C LEU A 77 -1.17 -22.19 -3.37
N ARG A 78 -1.08 -22.31 -2.04
CA ARG A 78 -0.31 -23.34 -1.32
C ARG A 78 1.16 -23.46 -1.75
N ILE A 79 1.76 -22.32 -2.08
CA ILE A 79 3.17 -22.15 -2.45
C ILE A 79 3.89 -21.19 -1.52
N GLU A 80 3.34 -20.91 -0.34
CA GLU A 80 3.90 -19.89 0.55
C GLU A 80 5.34 -20.20 0.99
N GLU A 81 5.70 -21.48 1.10
CA GLU A 81 7.04 -21.95 1.46
C GLU A 81 8.08 -21.66 0.38
N SER A 82 7.67 -21.55 -0.89
CA SER A 82 8.54 -21.14 -2.00
C SER A 82 8.40 -19.66 -2.35
N PHE A 83 7.58 -18.90 -1.61
CA PHE A 83 7.36 -17.47 -1.79
C PHE A 83 8.12 -16.64 -0.74
N ASP A 84 9.39 -16.36 -1.06
CA ASP A 84 10.27 -15.52 -0.23
C ASP A 84 10.04 -14.03 -0.45
N GLN A 85 10.20 -13.23 0.61
CA GLN A 85 10.03 -11.78 0.63
C GLN A 85 11.18 -11.11 1.40
N PRO A 86 11.57 -9.87 1.09
CA PRO A 86 12.63 -9.15 1.82
C PRO A 86 12.17 -8.76 3.24
N LEU A 87 12.42 -9.58 4.25
CA LEU A 87 11.92 -9.35 5.61
C LEU A 87 12.83 -8.42 6.41
N ILE A 88 12.21 -7.51 7.15
CA ILE A 88 12.87 -6.57 8.06
C ILE A 88 12.32 -6.79 9.46
N SER A 89 13.20 -6.96 10.46
CA SER A 89 12.74 -7.18 11.84
C SER A 89 11.87 -6.03 12.33
N ASP A 90 10.89 -6.31 13.19
CA ASP A 90 10.13 -5.25 13.85
C ASP A 90 11.07 -4.30 14.64
N PRO A 91 10.78 -2.99 14.70
CA PRO A 91 9.60 -2.30 14.12
C PRO A 91 9.76 -1.86 12.65
N GLY A 92 10.80 -2.32 11.96
CA GLY A 92 11.00 -2.08 10.54
C GLY A 92 11.80 -0.83 10.19
N ILE A 93 11.73 -0.43 8.92
CA ILE A 93 12.37 0.78 8.38
C ILE A 93 11.29 1.70 7.84
N GLY A 94 11.30 2.96 8.29
CA GLY A 94 10.37 4.02 7.83
C GLY A 94 9.87 4.93 8.94
N GLY A 95 9.95 4.48 10.20
CA GLY A 95 9.35 5.17 11.35
C GLY A 95 7.90 4.72 11.52
N ARG A 96 7.73 3.53 12.11
CA ARG A 96 6.42 2.90 12.27
C ARG A 96 5.51 3.77 13.14
N ILE A 97 4.30 4.02 12.67
CA ILE A 97 3.23 4.65 13.42
C ILE A 97 2.55 3.57 14.27
N GLU A 98 2.50 3.78 15.58
CA GLU A 98 1.99 2.83 16.58
C GLU A 98 0.90 3.46 17.42
N LEU A 99 -0.04 2.62 17.85
CA LEU A 99 -1.09 3.03 18.76
C LEU A 99 -0.57 3.00 20.19
N ASN A 100 -0.56 4.16 20.86
CA ASN A 100 -0.08 4.31 22.23
C ASN A 100 -1.17 4.62 23.27
N SER A 101 -2.37 5.00 22.81
CA SER A 101 -3.55 5.21 23.66
C SER A 101 -4.82 4.91 22.88
N LEU A 102 -5.84 4.37 23.55
CA LEU A 102 -7.17 4.09 22.98
C LEU A 102 -8.23 5.13 23.37
N ASN A 103 -7.97 5.94 24.40
CA ASN A 103 -8.92 6.94 24.87
C ASN A 103 -8.22 8.15 25.54
N PRO A 104 -8.02 9.27 24.82
CA PRO A 104 -8.25 9.43 23.38
C PRO A 104 -7.30 8.54 22.56
N ILE A 105 -7.64 8.28 21.30
CA ILE A 105 -6.71 7.58 20.39
C ILE A 105 -5.42 8.41 20.30
N GLY A 106 -4.30 7.78 20.65
CA GLY A 106 -2.97 8.37 20.58
C GLY A 106 -2.11 7.54 19.63
N LEU A 107 -1.42 8.24 18.74
CA LEU A 107 -0.46 7.65 17.82
C LEU A 107 0.94 8.18 18.15
N GLU A 108 1.94 7.33 17.98
CA GLU A 108 3.34 7.72 18.06
C GLU A 108 4.16 7.14 16.91
N VAL A 109 5.30 7.77 16.64
CA VAL A 109 6.24 7.29 15.62
C VAL A 109 7.45 6.72 16.35
N THR A 110 7.71 5.42 16.18
CA THR A 110 8.87 4.79 16.79
C THR A 110 10.16 5.36 16.21
N SER A 111 11.11 5.66 17.10
CA SER A 111 12.45 6.12 16.73
C SER A 111 13.41 4.96 16.44
N SER A 112 13.06 3.75 16.87
CA SER A 112 13.88 2.56 16.66
C SER A 112 13.72 2.01 15.24
N ARG A 113 14.74 1.27 14.78
CA ARG A 113 14.76 0.70 13.42
C ARG A 113 15.07 -0.78 13.48
N GLY A 114 14.37 -1.54 12.65
CA GLY A 114 14.66 -2.92 12.34
C GLY A 114 15.82 -3.07 11.36
N THR A 115 16.17 -4.32 11.09
CA THR A 115 17.23 -4.70 10.15
C THR A 115 16.76 -5.81 9.20
N PRO A 116 17.16 -5.80 7.92
CA PRO A 116 16.92 -6.93 7.03
C PRO A 116 17.62 -8.20 7.56
N PHE A 117 16.92 -9.34 7.61
CA PHE A 117 17.47 -10.54 8.25
C PHE A 117 17.49 -11.80 7.38
N ASN A 118 16.97 -11.77 6.15
CA ASN A 118 16.91 -12.91 5.24
C ASN A 118 17.52 -12.62 3.86
N GLN A 119 18.54 -11.76 3.81
CA GLN A 119 19.17 -11.29 2.57
C GLN A 119 19.85 -12.41 1.74
N ASN A 120 20.15 -13.55 2.36
CA ASN A 120 20.69 -14.75 1.71
C ASN A 120 19.66 -15.50 0.85
N GLN A 121 18.37 -15.17 0.94
CA GLN A 121 17.30 -15.78 0.13
C GLN A 121 17.09 -15.09 -1.23
N LYS A 122 17.90 -14.08 -1.58
CA LYS A 122 17.80 -13.42 -2.89
C LYS A 122 18.08 -14.40 -4.05
N PRO A 123 17.40 -14.26 -5.20
CA PRO A 123 16.35 -13.27 -5.49
C PRO A 123 15.02 -13.60 -4.79
N PHE A 124 14.36 -12.58 -4.24
CA PHE A 124 13.05 -12.74 -3.62
C PHE A 124 11.94 -12.89 -4.66
N LYS A 125 10.88 -13.61 -4.31
CA LYS A 125 9.66 -13.74 -5.13
C LYS A 125 8.82 -12.48 -5.06
N ASN A 126 8.80 -11.82 -3.91
CA ASN A 126 8.26 -10.47 -3.78
C ASN A 126 9.34 -9.41 -4.06
N LEU A 127 9.23 -8.77 -5.22
CA LEU A 127 10.06 -7.66 -5.68
C LEU A 127 9.37 -6.29 -5.47
N GLY A 128 8.56 -6.17 -4.41
CA GLY A 128 7.98 -4.90 -3.97
C GLY A 128 9.03 -3.99 -3.35
N ILE A 129 9.22 -2.80 -3.94
CA ILE A 129 10.21 -1.81 -3.46
C ILE A 129 9.48 -0.50 -3.10
N PRO A 130 9.33 -0.16 -1.80
CA PRO A 130 8.75 1.13 -1.41
C PRO A 130 9.42 2.31 -2.12
N GLY A 131 8.63 3.22 -2.68
CA GLY A 131 9.11 4.36 -3.47
C GLY A 131 9.52 4.06 -4.92
N SER A 132 9.42 2.82 -5.40
CA SER A 132 9.71 2.50 -6.81
C SER A 132 8.64 3.02 -7.76
N ILE A 133 9.09 3.56 -8.89
CA ILE A 133 8.30 4.12 -10.00
C ILE A 133 8.46 3.25 -11.26
N LEU A 134 7.62 3.44 -12.28
CA LEU A 134 7.55 2.56 -13.43
C LEU A 134 8.88 2.43 -14.20
N VAL A 135 9.64 3.52 -14.34
CA VAL A 135 10.93 3.52 -15.07
C VAL A 135 11.94 2.52 -14.47
N ASP A 136 11.81 2.17 -13.19
CA ASP A 136 12.72 1.25 -12.49
C ASP A 136 12.65 -0.18 -13.01
N TYR A 137 11.53 -0.54 -13.63
CA TYR A 137 11.29 -1.91 -14.06
C TYR A 137 12.27 -2.35 -15.15
N LEU A 138 12.41 -1.55 -16.21
CA LEU A 138 13.35 -1.79 -17.30
C LEU A 138 14.59 -0.91 -17.22
N ASN A 139 14.47 0.28 -16.61
CA ASN A 139 15.49 1.29 -16.43
C ASN A 139 16.42 1.47 -17.67
N PRO A 140 15.85 1.73 -18.86
CA PRO A 140 16.63 1.77 -20.09
C PRO A 140 17.73 2.82 -19.99
N ASN A 141 18.99 2.42 -20.22
CA ASN A 141 20.16 3.30 -20.12
C ASN A 141 20.27 4.06 -18.78
N ASN A 142 19.78 3.49 -17.68
CA ASN A 142 19.74 4.12 -16.36
C ASN A 142 18.94 5.44 -16.31
N GLN A 143 17.91 5.60 -17.16
CA GLN A 143 17.07 6.80 -17.19
C GLN A 143 16.40 7.11 -15.83
N GLY A 144 16.03 6.09 -15.07
CA GLY A 144 15.49 6.24 -13.72
C GLY A 144 16.55 6.52 -12.65
N GLN A 145 17.83 6.66 -13.01
CA GLN A 145 18.95 6.86 -12.08
C GLN A 145 18.94 5.86 -10.92
N LEU A 146 18.48 4.63 -11.16
CA LEU A 146 18.29 3.62 -10.12
C LEU A 146 19.61 3.29 -9.45
N LYS A 147 20.70 3.27 -10.21
CA LYS A 147 22.06 3.05 -9.67
C LYS A 147 22.38 4.06 -8.58
N GLU A 148 22.19 5.35 -8.86
CA GLU A 148 22.47 6.44 -7.94
C GLU A 148 21.50 6.42 -6.75
N ARG A 149 20.20 6.25 -7.01
CA ARG A 149 19.17 6.19 -5.96
C ARG A 149 19.33 4.98 -5.04
N SER A 150 19.97 3.89 -5.49
CA SER A 150 20.16 2.68 -4.68
C SER A 150 21.49 2.61 -3.93
N THR A 151 22.53 3.35 -4.36
CA THR A 151 23.90 3.17 -3.86
C THR A 151 24.55 4.43 -3.29
N ASN A 152 23.97 5.62 -3.50
CA ASN A 152 24.54 6.89 -3.04
C ASN A 152 23.66 7.53 -1.94
N PRO A 153 24.00 7.37 -0.64
CA PRO A 153 23.26 7.97 0.47
C PRO A 153 23.18 9.50 0.46
N GLN A 154 24.02 10.17 -0.34
CA GLN A 154 24.00 11.63 -0.50
C GLN A 154 23.06 12.08 -1.64
N ASN A 155 22.52 11.17 -2.44
CA ASN A 155 21.51 11.51 -3.44
C ASN A 155 20.19 11.89 -2.71
N PRO A 156 19.56 13.04 -3.03
CA PRO A 156 18.27 13.42 -2.44
C PRO A 156 17.15 12.38 -2.62
N ALA A 157 17.21 11.61 -3.70
CA ALA A 157 16.29 10.50 -4.00
C ALA A 157 16.86 9.13 -3.58
N PHE A 158 17.85 9.10 -2.68
CA PHE A 158 18.37 7.84 -2.13
C PHE A 158 17.27 7.04 -1.46
N ASN A 159 17.18 5.77 -1.84
CA ASN A 159 16.19 4.84 -1.36
C ASN A 159 16.87 3.52 -0.98
N PRO A 160 17.00 3.22 0.32
CA PRO A 160 17.70 2.03 0.78
C PRO A 160 16.97 0.73 0.42
N PHE A 161 15.67 0.78 0.11
CA PHE A 161 14.89 -0.42 -0.19
C PHE A 161 15.37 -1.15 -1.45
N TYR A 162 15.93 -0.44 -2.44
CA TYR A 162 16.53 -1.12 -3.61
C TYR A 162 17.64 -2.09 -3.21
N SER A 163 18.52 -1.69 -2.28
CA SER A 163 19.60 -2.55 -1.79
C SER A 163 19.12 -3.74 -0.96
N ILE A 164 17.95 -3.61 -0.33
CA ILE A 164 17.31 -4.67 0.44
C ILE A 164 16.69 -5.71 -0.48
N VAL A 165 16.12 -5.30 -1.62
CA VAL A 165 15.41 -6.20 -2.56
C VAL A 165 16.33 -6.75 -3.65
N LEU A 166 17.09 -5.88 -4.32
CA LEU A 166 17.93 -6.24 -5.45
C LEU A 166 19.30 -6.77 -4.97
N PRO A 167 19.89 -7.76 -5.65
CA PRO A 167 21.21 -8.27 -5.30
C PRO A 167 22.32 -7.31 -5.75
N ASN A 168 23.47 -7.34 -5.07
CA ASN A 168 24.59 -6.42 -5.33
C ASN A 168 25.14 -6.51 -6.76
N ASN A 169 25.09 -7.70 -7.39
CA ASN A 169 25.53 -7.88 -8.77
C ASN A 169 24.59 -7.21 -9.78
N GLU A 170 23.30 -7.09 -9.48
CA GLU A 170 22.37 -6.28 -10.26
C GLU A 170 22.71 -4.80 -10.10
N LEU A 171 22.81 -4.33 -8.85
CA LEU A 171 23.09 -2.93 -8.53
C LEU A 171 24.44 -2.43 -9.04
N ALA A 172 25.39 -3.34 -9.27
CA ALA A 172 26.69 -3.02 -9.86
C ALA A 172 26.64 -2.74 -11.38
N LYS A 173 25.57 -3.11 -12.08
CA LYS A 173 25.40 -2.85 -13.51
C LYS A 173 25.34 -1.35 -13.81
N ASP A 174 25.55 -0.97 -15.06
CA ASP A 174 25.42 0.43 -15.48
C ASP A 174 23.96 0.89 -15.50
N ALA A 175 23.03 -0.01 -15.83
CA ALA A 175 21.59 0.20 -15.80
C ALA A 175 20.92 -0.94 -15.01
N PRO A 176 20.97 -0.91 -13.66
CA PRO A 176 20.29 -1.90 -12.84
C PRO A 176 18.77 -1.80 -13.00
N ASN A 177 18.06 -2.92 -13.02
CA ASN A 177 16.60 -2.92 -13.18
C ASN A 177 15.92 -4.11 -12.48
N ILE A 178 14.61 -3.98 -12.26
CA ILE A 178 13.82 -5.00 -11.56
C ILE A 178 13.52 -6.20 -12.48
N HIS A 179 13.30 -5.97 -13.78
CA HIS A 179 12.96 -7.01 -14.76
C HIS A 179 14.02 -8.12 -14.85
N ASN A 180 15.31 -7.78 -14.72
CA ASN A 180 16.41 -8.74 -14.66
C ASN A 180 16.21 -9.78 -13.55
N GLN A 181 15.62 -9.38 -12.42
CA GLN A 181 15.31 -10.27 -11.30
C GLN A 181 14.06 -11.09 -11.54
N VAL A 182 13.12 -10.61 -12.36
CA VAL A 182 11.95 -11.38 -12.79
C VAL A 182 12.39 -12.52 -13.70
N VAL A 183 13.11 -12.22 -14.79
CA VAL A 183 13.51 -13.24 -15.78
C VAL A 183 14.47 -14.29 -15.21
N ALA A 184 15.35 -13.89 -14.29
CA ALA A 184 16.27 -14.82 -13.63
C ALA A 184 15.55 -15.93 -12.83
N GLN A 185 14.27 -15.73 -12.51
CA GLN A 185 13.46 -16.67 -11.76
C GLN A 185 12.64 -17.62 -12.64
N ASN A 186 12.60 -17.46 -13.96
CA ASN A 186 11.75 -18.22 -14.89
C ASN A 186 10.28 -18.32 -14.45
N PRO A 187 9.60 -17.18 -14.23
CA PRO A 187 8.27 -17.14 -13.63
C PRO A 187 7.24 -17.84 -14.52
N THR A 188 6.24 -18.45 -13.89
CA THR A 188 5.05 -19.00 -14.56
C THR A 188 3.82 -18.13 -14.30
N PHE A 189 3.84 -17.37 -13.21
CA PHE A 189 2.83 -16.38 -12.86
C PHE A 189 3.46 -15.09 -12.33
N VAL A 190 2.94 -13.94 -12.78
CA VAL A 190 3.41 -12.61 -12.34
C VAL A 190 2.23 -11.72 -11.96
N THR A 191 2.31 -11.07 -10.80
CA THR A 191 1.49 -9.90 -10.47
C THR A 191 2.33 -8.64 -10.61
N PHE A 192 1.88 -7.65 -11.35
CA PHE A 192 2.64 -6.43 -11.65
C PHE A 192 1.87 -5.16 -11.29
N TRP A 193 2.34 -4.41 -10.29
CA TRP A 193 1.70 -3.18 -9.80
C TRP A 193 2.71 -2.04 -9.62
N LEU A 194 3.20 -1.50 -10.74
CA LEU A 194 3.97 -0.26 -10.78
C LEU A 194 3.16 0.84 -11.47
N GLY A 195 3.40 2.09 -11.07
CA GLY A 195 2.69 3.27 -11.55
C GLY A 195 2.14 4.16 -10.45
N ASN A 196 1.85 3.61 -9.26
CA ASN A 196 1.24 4.42 -8.18
C ASN A 196 2.15 5.58 -7.73
N ASN A 197 3.46 5.32 -7.58
CA ASN A 197 4.42 6.33 -7.14
C ASN A 197 4.77 7.35 -8.23
N ASP A 198 4.41 7.08 -9.49
CA ASP A 198 4.56 8.02 -10.60
C ASP A 198 3.60 9.23 -10.46
N VAL A 199 2.66 9.18 -9.50
CA VAL A 199 1.78 10.30 -9.08
C VAL A 199 1.80 10.52 -7.57
N LEU A 200 1.80 9.47 -6.75
CA LEU A 200 1.65 9.58 -5.28
C LEU A 200 2.71 10.48 -4.63
N GLY A 201 3.94 10.48 -5.13
CA GLY A 201 5.00 11.34 -4.61
C GLY A 201 4.66 12.82 -4.71
N TYR A 202 4.05 13.24 -5.82
CA TYR A 202 3.58 14.62 -6.05
C TYR A 202 2.48 14.99 -5.04
N VAL A 203 1.46 14.14 -4.90
CA VAL A 203 0.35 14.34 -3.95
C VAL A 203 0.83 14.41 -2.50
N THR A 204 1.69 13.48 -2.08
CA THR A 204 2.16 13.42 -0.68
C THR A 204 3.16 14.51 -0.32
N SER A 205 3.62 15.28 -1.30
CA SER A 205 4.54 16.39 -1.14
C SER A 205 3.90 17.77 -1.24
N GLY A 206 2.58 17.88 -1.47
CA GLY A 206 1.92 19.14 -1.80
C GLY A 206 2.51 19.76 -3.06
N GLY A 207 2.52 19.00 -4.16
CA GLY A 207 3.09 19.40 -5.45
C GLY A 207 4.63 19.50 -5.52
N GLN A 208 5.34 19.56 -4.39
CA GLN A 208 6.78 19.84 -4.31
C GLN A 208 7.73 18.66 -4.59
N SER A 209 7.25 17.55 -5.14
CA SER A 209 8.07 16.37 -5.42
C SER A 209 9.11 16.69 -6.47
N ALA A 210 10.39 16.46 -6.15
CA ALA A 210 11.49 16.62 -7.12
C ALA A 210 11.35 15.71 -8.34
N GLN A 211 10.66 14.57 -8.19
CA GLN A 211 10.37 13.64 -9.29
C GLN A 211 9.16 14.08 -10.13
N GLY A 212 8.27 14.91 -9.57
CA GLY A 212 7.01 15.32 -10.18
C GLY A 212 6.07 14.16 -10.50
N ILE A 213 5.05 14.45 -11.30
CA ILE A 213 4.23 13.45 -11.99
C ILE A 213 5.01 12.96 -13.22
N THR A 214 5.03 11.66 -13.48
CA THR A 214 5.63 11.13 -14.72
C THR A 214 4.83 11.60 -15.93
N ASP A 215 5.50 12.12 -16.96
CA ASP A 215 4.83 12.55 -18.19
C ASP A 215 3.97 11.40 -18.76
N PRO A 216 2.68 11.61 -19.08
CA PRO A 216 1.79 10.54 -19.56
C PRO A 216 2.25 9.84 -20.83
N ALA A 217 2.94 10.52 -21.74
CA ALA A 217 3.47 9.88 -22.94
C ALA A 217 4.69 9.01 -22.58
N VAL A 218 5.55 9.46 -21.66
CA VAL A 218 6.67 8.66 -21.12
C VAL A 218 6.14 7.43 -20.37
N PHE A 219 5.13 7.60 -19.52
CA PHE A 219 4.47 6.51 -18.82
C PHE A 219 3.92 5.47 -19.81
N ALA A 220 3.22 5.91 -20.86
CA ALA A 220 2.68 5.03 -21.88
C ALA A 220 3.76 4.22 -22.59
N GLN A 221 4.88 4.85 -22.95
CA GLN A 221 6.02 4.15 -23.57
C GLN A 221 6.64 3.12 -22.62
N LEU A 222 6.90 3.49 -21.37
CA LEU A 222 7.50 2.61 -20.36
C LEU A 222 6.58 1.44 -20.03
N TYR A 223 5.27 1.68 -19.90
CA TYR A 223 4.31 0.64 -19.53
C TYR A 223 4.14 -0.37 -20.68
N GLN A 224 4.05 0.12 -21.92
CA GLN A 224 3.98 -0.74 -23.09
C GLN A 224 5.24 -1.61 -23.25
N ALA A 225 6.43 -1.05 -23.01
CA ALA A 225 7.68 -1.81 -23.02
C ALA A 225 7.71 -2.85 -21.88
N SER A 226 7.21 -2.50 -20.70
CA SER A 226 7.12 -3.40 -19.54
C SER A 226 6.19 -4.59 -19.83
N VAL A 227 5.05 -4.34 -20.46
CA VAL A 227 4.10 -5.39 -20.88
C VAL A 227 4.72 -6.32 -21.92
N GLN A 228 5.44 -5.79 -22.92
CA GLN A 228 6.15 -6.63 -23.90
C GLN A 228 7.22 -7.51 -23.24
N ALA A 229 7.98 -6.96 -22.29
CA ALA A 229 8.98 -7.70 -21.55
C ALA A 229 8.36 -8.81 -20.67
N LEU A 230 7.19 -8.54 -20.07
CA LEU A 230 6.42 -9.54 -19.33
C LEU A 230 5.88 -10.64 -20.25
N GLN A 231 5.33 -10.31 -21.43
CA GLN A 231 4.87 -11.30 -22.40
C GLN A 231 6.01 -12.23 -22.85
N ALA A 232 7.22 -11.70 -23.01
CA ALA A 232 8.39 -12.49 -23.39
C ALA A 232 8.78 -13.56 -22.36
N THR A 233 8.31 -13.45 -21.12
CA THR A 233 8.52 -14.49 -20.09
C THR A 233 7.66 -15.74 -20.32
N GLY A 234 6.54 -15.61 -21.04
CA GLY A 234 5.55 -16.68 -21.20
C GLY A 234 4.67 -16.93 -19.95
N ALA A 235 4.85 -16.17 -18.87
CA ALA A 235 4.05 -16.30 -17.65
C ALA A 235 2.61 -15.80 -17.87
N SER A 236 1.67 -16.36 -17.09
CA SER A 236 0.37 -15.72 -16.88
C SER A 236 0.57 -14.45 -16.06
N VAL A 237 -0.05 -13.34 -16.46
CA VAL A 237 0.17 -12.03 -15.82
C VAL A 237 -1.14 -11.39 -15.39
N VAL A 238 -1.14 -10.87 -14.17
CA VAL A 238 -2.18 -9.95 -13.65
C VAL A 238 -1.53 -8.61 -13.37
N VAL A 239 -2.13 -7.55 -13.90
CA VAL A 239 -1.74 -6.16 -13.64
C VAL A 239 -2.84 -5.44 -12.87
N TYR A 240 -2.50 -4.29 -12.31
CA TYR A 240 -3.41 -3.46 -11.54
C TYR A 240 -3.39 -2.06 -12.13
N ASN A 241 -4.53 -1.41 -12.22
CA ASN A 241 -4.56 0.03 -12.43
C ASN A 241 -4.23 0.76 -11.11
N ILE A 242 -4.19 2.09 -11.16
CA ILE A 242 -3.76 2.96 -10.06
C ILE A 242 -5.01 3.45 -9.33
N PRO A 243 -5.16 3.23 -8.01
CA PRO A 243 -6.24 3.82 -7.25
C PRO A 243 -6.13 5.34 -7.29
N ASP A 244 -7.25 6.03 -7.11
CA ASP A 244 -7.20 7.48 -7.03
C ASP A 244 -6.43 7.92 -5.77
N VAL A 245 -5.20 8.39 -5.99
CA VAL A 245 -4.29 8.82 -4.92
C VAL A 245 -4.73 10.14 -4.29
N THR A 246 -5.71 10.83 -4.86
CA THR A 246 -6.24 12.10 -4.35
C THR A 246 -7.38 11.91 -3.35
N SER A 247 -7.98 10.73 -3.30
CA SER A 247 -9.11 10.40 -2.41
C SER A 247 -8.74 9.46 -1.26
N ILE A 248 -7.44 9.26 -1.00
CA ILE A 248 -6.97 8.48 0.15
C ILE A 248 -7.07 9.29 1.46
N PRO A 249 -7.17 8.63 2.63
CA PRO A 249 -7.28 9.32 3.92
C PRO A 249 -6.14 10.31 4.21
N TYR A 250 -4.95 10.08 3.67
CA TYR A 250 -3.84 11.03 3.80
C TYR A 250 -4.20 12.44 3.31
N VAL A 251 -5.07 12.58 2.31
CA VAL A 251 -5.46 13.90 1.77
C VAL A 251 -6.51 14.55 2.66
N PHE A 252 -7.62 13.87 2.94
CA PHE A 252 -8.81 14.53 3.50
C PHE A 252 -8.97 14.40 5.02
N LEU A 253 -8.35 13.40 5.65
CA LEU A 253 -8.72 12.98 7.01
C LEU A 253 -8.52 14.07 8.05
N LEU A 254 -7.39 14.80 7.98
CA LEU A 254 -7.08 15.84 8.95
C LEU A 254 -8.12 16.96 8.93
N ARG A 255 -8.49 17.43 7.72
CA ARG A 255 -9.54 18.44 7.57
C ARG A 255 -10.84 17.98 8.20
N SER A 256 -11.29 16.77 7.88
CA SER A 256 -12.51 16.20 8.45
C SER A 256 -12.45 16.08 9.98
N GLN A 257 -11.29 15.73 10.55
CA GLN A 257 -11.10 15.68 12.00
C GLN A 257 -11.17 17.07 12.64
N LEU A 258 -10.54 18.07 12.04
CA LEU A 258 -10.58 19.45 12.52
C LEU A 258 -12.00 20.03 12.48
N GLU A 259 -12.77 19.74 11.41
CA GLU A 259 -14.19 20.11 11.31
C GLU A 259 -15.03 19.44 12.40
N GLN A 260 -14.89 18.12 12.57
CA GLN A 260 -15.63 17.36 13.59
C GLN A 260 -15.32 17.81 15.01
N GLN A 261 -14.09 18.26 15.26
CA GLN A 261 -13.66 18.84 16.54
C GLN A 261 -14.13 20.29 16.73
N GLY A 262 -14.69 20.93 15.70
CA GLY A 262 -15.06 22.35 15.71
C GLY A 262 -13.84 23.27 15.75
N ALA A 263 -12.65 22.77 15.41
CA ALA A 263 -11.42 23.56 15.35
C ALA A 263 -11.38 24.45 14.09
N ILE A 264 -12.02 24.00 13.01
CA ILE A 264 -12.22 24.78 11.79
C ILE A 264 -13.69 24.75 11.38
N THR A 265 -14.12 25.77 10.64
CA THR A 265 -15.47 25.85 10.04
C THR A 265 -15.39 26.41 8.64
N PHE A 266 -16.25 25.96 7.74
CA PHE A 266 -16.40 26.58 6.42
C PHE A 266 -17.32 27.80 6.51
N ASN A 267 -16.94 28.90 5.86
CA ASN A 267 -17.74 30.11 5.75
C ASN A 267 -18.28 30.23 4.31
N GLU A 268 -19.59 30.08 4.17
CA GLU A 268 -20.29 30.13 2.88
C GLU A 268 -20.24 31.51 2.21
N ASP A 269 -20.16 32.60 2.99
CA ASP A 269 -20.14 33.96 2.41
C ASP A 269 -18.78 34.28 1.77
N THR A 270 -17.69 33.79 2.36
CA THR A 270 -16.32 33.99 1.88
C THR A 270 -15.77 32.82 1.09
N GLN A 271 -16.49 31.69 1.05
CA GLN A 271 -16.08 30.43 0.41
C GLN A 271 -14.70 29.95 0.91
N SER A 272 -14.43 30.13 2.21
CA SER A 272 -13.14 29.84 2.84
C SER A 272 -13.30 29.12 4.18
N TYR A 273 -12.29 28.32 4.53
CA TYR A 273 -12.16 27.72 5.86
C TYR A 273 -11.57 28.73 6.86
N GLN A 274 -12.15 28.71 8.05
CA GLN A 274 -11.78 29.58 9.16
C GLN A 274 -11.35 28.77 10.39
N LEU A 275 -10.29 29.22 11.06
CA LEU A 275 -9.88 28.72 12.37
C LEU A 275 -10.81 29.28 13.43
N VAL A 276 -11.40 28.41 14.25
CA VAL A 276 -12.30 28.78 15.35
C VAL A 276 -11.45 29.07 16.59
N THR A 277 -11.58 30.28 17.13
CA THR A 277 -10.87 30.69 18.36
C THR A 277 -11.83 31.33 19.35
N GLU A 278 -11.40 31.51 20.60
CA GLU A 278 -12.18 32.26 21.61
C GLU A 278 -12.42 33.74 21.20
N GLN A 279 -11.59 34.28 20.31
CA GLN A 279 -11.63 35.68 19.86
C GLN A 279 -12.48 35.87 18.59
N GLY A 280 -12.97 34.78 18.01
CA GLY A 280 -13.71 34.77 16.74
C GLY A 280 -13.12 33.78 15.74
N ASN A 281 -13.70 33.81 14.54
CA ASN A 281 -13.27 32.97 13.43
C ASN A 281 -12.41 33.80 12.47
N PHE A 282 -11.30 33.22 12.02
CA PHE A 282 -10.35 33.89 11.14
C PHE A 282 -10.00 32.99 9.97
N ASP A 283 -9.92 33.55 8.76
CA ASP A 283 -9.54 32.79 7.57
C ASP A 283 -8.19 32.10 7.76
N ILE A 284 -8.12 30.84 7.32
CA ILE A 284 -6.87 30.06 7.33
C ILE A 284 -6.10 30.41 6.06
N TYR A 285 -4.83 30.73 6.21
CA TYR A 285 -3.91 30.95 5.10
C TYR A 285 -3.09 29.68 4.83
N ILE A 286 -2.95 29.35 3.55
CA ILE A 286 -2.12 28.27 3.01
C ILE A 286 -1.11 28.86 2.03
N SER A 287 0.05 28.23 1.90
CA SER A 287 0.97 28.54 0.81
C SER A 287 0.62 27.64 -0.37
N VAL A 288 0.51 28.24 -1.56
CA VAL A 288 0.36 27.56 -2.85
C VAL A 288 1.38 28.18 -3.81
N ASP A 289 2.33 27.38 -4.31
CA ASP A 289 3.40 27.84 -5.22
C ASP A 289 4.19 29.07 -4.70
N GLY A 290 4.33 29.15 -3.37
CA GLY A 290 5.02 30.23 -2.67
C GLY A 290 4.20 31.51 -2.46
N ASN A 291 2.92 31.53 -2.83
CA ASN A 291 1.98 32.60 -2.54
C ASN A 291 1.06 32.21 -1.37
N ALA A 292 0.77 33.16 -0.49
CA ALA A 292 -0.19 32.93 0.59
C ALA A 292 -1.61 33.21 0.12
N GLU A 293 -2.48 32.23 0.25
CA GLU A 293 -3.89 32.28 -0.17
C GLU A 293 -4.80 31.82 0.96
N VAL A 294 -6.08 32.18 0.91
CA VAL A 294 -7.07 31.67 1.87
C VAL A 294 -7.44 30.24 1.50
N MET A 295 -7.53 29.36 2.50
CA MET A 295 -7.88 27.95 2.31
C MET A 295 -9.34 27.82 1.85
N ARG A 296 -9.55 27.26 0.66
CA ARG A 296 -10.86 27.08 0.03
C ARG A 296 -11.45 25.71 0.35
N GLN A 297 -12.68 25.48 -0.10
CA GLN A 297 -13.39 24.21 0.09
C GLN A 297 -12.64 23.00 -0.49
N ASP A 298 -11.93 23.19 -1.60
CA ASP A 298 -11.24 22.10 -2.29
C ASP A 298 -9.76 21.97 -1.87
N ASP A 299 -9.26 22.84 -0.98
CA ASP A 299 -7.91 22.75 -0.46
C ASP A 299 -7.85 21.82 0.77
N PHE A 300 -6.76 21.08 0.91
CA PHE A 300 -6.61 20.07 1.96
C PHE A 300 -5.29 20.20 2.72
N PRO A 301 -5.29 20.56 4.01
CA PRO A 301 -4.17 20.23 4.87
C PRO A 301 -4.07 18.71 4.96
N THR A 302 -3.01 18.16 4.41
CA THR A 302 -2.75 16.71 4.39
C THR A 302 -2.55 16.18 5.81
N LEU A 303 -2.61 14.87 6.00
CA LEU A 303 -2.39 14.23 7.30
C LEU A 303 -1.02 14.60 7.92
N ARG A 304 -0.02 14.93 7.09
CA ARG A 304 1.28 15.42 7.54
C ARG A 304 1.20 16.79 8.24
N ALA A 305 0.21 17.61 7.93
CA ALA A 305 -0.03 18.89 8.58
C ALA A 305 -0.51 18.74 10.04
N GLN A 306 -0.79 17.53 10.52
CA GLN A 306 -1.23 17.29 11.90
C GLN A 306 -0.24 17.87 12.92
N GLU A 307 1.07 17.66 12.72
CA GLU A 307 2.08 18.20 13.62
C GLU A 307 2.11 19.74 13.59
N PHE A 308 1.82 20.37 12.44
CA PHE A 308 1.69 21.83 12.36
C PHE A 308 0.58 22.32 13.31
N PHE A 309 -0.61 21.72 13.26
CA PHE A 309 -1.71 22.10 14.16
C PHE A 309 -1.41 21.80 15.64
N VAL A 310 -0.69 20.71 15.95
CA VAL A 310 -0.22 20.42 17.31
C VAL A 310 0.74 21.50 17.82
N GLN A 311 1.64 21.99 16.97
CA GLN A 311 2.58 23.07 17.33
C GLN A 311 1.85 24.42 17.52
N VAL A 312 0.83 24.71 16.71
CA VAL A 312 -0.06 25.87 16.90
C VAL A 312 -0.78 25.77 18.26
N GLN A 313 -1.38 24.62 18.56
CA GLN A 313 -2.11 24.40 19.82
C GLN A 313 -1.22 24.54 21.05
N ARG A 314 0.05 24.12 20.96
CA ARG A 314 1.06 24.27 22.01
C ARG A 314 1.61 25.69 22.15
N GLY A 315 1.28 26.59 21.22
CA GLY A 315 1.81 27.95 21.17
C GLY A 315 3.27 28.04 20.73
N ASN A 316 3.81 26.99 20.11
CA ASN A 316 5.19 26.94 19.63
C ASN A 316 5.36 27.71 18.31
N ILE A 317 4.30 27.79 17.51
CA ILE A 317 4.23 28.57 16.25
C ILE A 317 2.92 29.36 16.21
N PRO A 318 2.86 30.50 15.51
CA PRO A 318 1.63 31.27 15.37
C PRO A 318 0.56 30.51 14.59
N PRO A 319 -0.73 30.76 14.86
CA PRO A 319 -1.83 30.19 14.06
C PRO A 319 -1.80 30.73 12.61
N PRO A 320 -2.28 29.95 11.63
CA PRO A 320 -2.24 30.31 10.21
C PRO A 320 -3.34 31.31 9.83
N ILE A 321 -3.51 32.38 10.60
CA ILE A 321 -4.57 33.38 10.43
C ILE A 321 -4.06 34.68 9.77
N GLN A 322 -2.81 34.65 9.31
CA GLN A 322 -2.15 35.74 8.59
C GLN A 322 -1.31 35.15 7.45
N PRO A 323 -1.14 35.87 6.32
CA PRO A 323 -0.35 35.40 5.17
C PRO A 323 1.07 34.92 5.52
N GLU A 324 1.76 35.61 6.44
CA GLU A 324 3.11 35.28 6.88
C GLU A 324 3.22 34.00 7.71
N ASN A 325 2.09 33.51 8.23
CA ASN A 325 1.99 32.31 9.05
C ASN A 325 1.27 31.17 8.31
N ALA A 326 1.13 31.28 6.99
CA ALA A 326 0.42 30.32 6.17
C ALA A 326 0.93 28.89 6.39
N ILE A 327 0.02 27.91 6.28
CA ILE A 327 0.40 26.49 6.31
C ILE A 327 1.37 26.24 5.14
N PRO A 328 2.57 25.69 5.38
CA PRO A 328 3.54 25.42 4.33
C PRO A 328 2.97 24.58 3.17
N ASP A 329 3.40 24.92 1.96
CA ASP A 329 2.99 24.31 0.69
C ASP A 329 3.09 22.78 0.72
N ASN A 330 4.21 22.27 1.24
CA ASN A 330 4.45 20.82 1.34
C ASN A 330 3.59 20.06 2.36
N LEU A 331 2.68 20.75 3.06
CA LEU A 331 1.72 20.19 4.00
C LEU A 331 0.27 20.34 3.51
N VAL A 332 0.05 21.10 2.45
CA VAL A 332 -1.26 21.35 1.85
C VAL A 332 -1.27 20.69 0.47
N LEU A 333 -2.47 20.38 -0.01
CA LEU A 333 -2.70 20.02 -1.40
C LEU A 333 -3.77 20.96 -1.92
N ASP A 334 -3.45 21.73 -2.96
CA ASP A 334 -4.38 22.70 -3.51
C ASP A 334 -5.45 22.02 -4.40
N GLY A 335 -6.65 22.58 -4.34
CA GLY A 335 -7.83 22.06 -5.02
C GLY A 335 -8.26 22.87 -6.23
N SER A 336 -9.29 22.34 -6.91
CA SER A 336 -9.86 22.93 -8.11
C SER A 336 -10.15 24.43 -7.94
N LEU A 337 -9.84 25.22 -8.97
CA LEU A 337 -10.28 26.61 -9.05
C LEU A 337 -11.74 26.73 -9.56
N GLY A 338 -12.36 25.63 -9.99
CA GLY A 338 -13.69 25.61 -10.60
C GLY A 338 -13.75 26.22 -12.00
N ASP A 339 -12.60 26.46 -12.63
CA ASP A 339 -12.47 27.04 -13.98
C ASP A 339 -12.46 25.98 -15.10
N GLY A 340 -12.37 24.69 -14.72
CA GLY A 340 -12.36 23.55 -15.63
C GLY A 340 -11.01 23.26 -16.28
N ASP A 341 -9.93 23.91 -15.85
CA ASP A 341 -8.57 23.63 -16.31
C ASP A 341 -7.85 22.71 -15.32
N PRO A 342 -7.62 21.43 -15.66
CA PRO A 342 -7.03 20.46 -14.75
C PRO A 342 -5.53 20.69 -14.47
N THR A 343 -4.94 21.74 -15.06
CA THR A 343 -3.54 22.12 -14.83
C THR A 343 -3.37 23.17 -13.74
N ASN A 344 -4.47 23.73 -13.24
CA ASN A 344 -4.45 24.85 -12.29
C ASN A 344 -4.49 24.43 -10.82
N SER A 345 -4.57 23.13 -10.51
CA SER A 345 -4.41 22.60 -9.15
C SER A 345 -3.65 21.27 -9.14
N GLU A 346 -2.94 20.99 -8.06
CA GLU A 346 -2.21 19.75 -7.78
C GLU A 346 -3.17 18.56 -7.76
N LEU A 347 -4.35 18.73 -7.16
CA LEU A 347 -5.39 17.69 -7.13
C LEU A 347 -5.85 17.30 -8.53
N GLU A 348 -6.18 18.27 -9.39
CA GLU A 348 -6.66 17.99 -10.74
C GLU A 348 -5.54 17.44 -11.64
N GLN A 349 -4.31 17.93 -11.49
CA GLN A 349 -3.15 17.40 -12.20
C GLN A 349 -2.92 15.93 -11.86
N ALA A 350 -2.95 15.58 -10.56
CA ALA A 350 -2.79 14.21 -10.09
C ALA A 350 -3.93 13.30 -10.59
N ALA A 351 -5.18 13.75 -10.47
CA ALA A 351 -6.35 12.99 -10.92
C ALA A 351 -6.33 12.75 -12.45
N ALA A 352 -5.98 13.77 -13.24
CA ALA A 352 -5.84 13.66 -14.69
C ALA A 352 -4.72 12.68 -15.09
N ALA A 353 -3.59 12.69 -14.38
CA ALA A 353 -2.51 11.75 -14.61
C ALA A 353 -2.94 10.31 -14.30
N VAL A 354 -3.60 10.05 -13.18
CA VAL A 354 -4.16 8.74 -12.83
C VAL A 354 -5.11 8.23 -13.92
N GLN A 355 -5.99 9.09 -14.43
CA GLN A 355 -6.91 8.72 -15.51
C GLN A 355 -6.16 8.29 -16.78
N GLN A 356 -5.14 9.05 -17.20
CA GLN A 356 -4.36 8.76 -18.41
C GLN A 356 -3.50 7.51 -18.25
N PHE A 357 -2.90 7.30 -17.07
CA PHE A 357 -2.14 6.10 -16.74
C PHE A 357 -3.06 4.88 -16.73
N ASN A 358 -4.24 4.96 -16.12
CA ASN A 358 -5.19 3.85 -16.08
C ASN A 358 -5.73 3.47 -17.45
N ALA A 359 -5.96 4.45 -18.34
CA ALA A 359 -6.30 4.19 -19.74
C ALA A 359 -5.18 3.43 -20.47
N THR A 360 -3.92 3.82 -20.26
CA THR A 360 -2.74 3.12 -20.78
C THR A 360 -2.67 1.68 -20.26
N ILE A 361 -2.78 1.50 -18.94
CA ILE A 361 -2.70 0.19 -18.28
C ILE A 361 -3.78 -0.75 -18.84
N ALA A 362 -5.02 -0.29 -18.92
CA ALA A 362 -6.13 -1.08 -19.42
C ALA A 362 -5.94 -1.49 -20.88
N SER A 363 -5.51 -0.55 -21.74
CA SER A 363 -5.24 -0.82 -23.15
C SER A 363 -4.10 -1.84 -23.34
N ALA A 364 -3.00 -1.68 -22.60
CA ALA A 364 -1.85 -2.57 -22.69
C ALA A 364 -2.17 -3.97 -22.13
N ALA A 365 -2.89 -4.06 -21.01
CA ALA A 365 -3.32 -5.33 -20.42
C ALA A 365 -4.23 -6.11 -21.38
N SER A 366 -5.24 -5.43 -21.95
CA SER A 366 -6.16 -6.02 -22.92
C SER A 366 -5.43 -6.53 -24.17
N SER A 367 -4.51 -5.72 -24.72
CA SER A 367 -3.71 -6.08 -25.90
C SER A 367 -2.80 -7.28 -25.66
N ALA A 368 -2.36 -7.48 -24.42
CA ALA A 368 -1.48 -8.59 -24.04
C ALA A 368 -2.21 -9.85 -23.56
N GLY A 369 -3.52 -9.79 -23.34
CA GLY A 369 -4.30 -10.87 -22.74
C GLY A 369 -4.01 -11.06 -21.24
N PHE A 370 -3.58 -10.00 -20.55
CA PHE A 370 -3.33 -10.02 -19.11
C PHE A 370 -4.63 -9.81 -18.33
N GLY A 371 -4.72 -10.38 -17.13
CA GLY A 371 -5.78 -10.02 -16.19
C GLY A 371 -5.58 -8.60 -15.68
N LEU A 372 -6.66 -7.83 -15.53
CA LEU A 372 -6.62 -6.48 -14.97
C LEU A 372 -7.46 -6.42 -13.69
N VAL A 373 -6.83 -6.07 -12.58
CA VAL A 373 -7.52 -5.67 -11.34
C VAL A 373 -7.82 -4.18 -11.43
N ASP A 374 -9.10 -3.83 -11.52
CA ASP A 374 -9.58 -2.45 -11.50
C ASP A 374 -9.68 -1.93 -10.07
N ILE A 375 -8.54 -1.77 -9.42
CA ILE A 375 -8.46 -1.31 -8.03
C ILE A 375 -8.94 0.14 -7.89
N ASN A 376 -8.84 0.95 -8.96
CA ASN A 376 -9.40 2.29 -9.02
C ASN A 376 -10.91 2.30 -8.80
N ALA A 377 -11.65 1.50 -9.57
CA ALA A 377 -13.10 1.39 -9.41
C ALA A 377 -13.48 0.89 -8.02
N ILE A 378 -12.77 -0.13 -7.52
CA ILE A 378 -13.02 -0.71 -6.19
C ILE A 378 -12.86 0.34 -5.09
N TYR A 379 -11.75 1.10 -5.09
CA TYR A 379 -11.50 2.11 -4.06
C TYR A 379 -12.49 3.28 -4.16
N ASN A 380 -12.82 3.73 -5.38
CA ASN A 380 -13.83 4.76 -5.59
C ASN A 380 -15.21 4.35 -5.08
N GLU A 381 -15.60 3.08 -5.28
CA GLU A 381 -16.84 2.54 -4.73
C GLU A 381 -16.83 2.56 -3.19
N VAL A 382 -15.72 2.16 -2.57
CA VAL A 382 -15.56 2.19 -1.10
C VAL A 382 -15.71 3.61 -0.57
N ILE A 383 -15.03 4.59 -1.18
CA ILE A 383 -15.09 6.00 -0.80
C ILE A 383 -16.51 6.54 -0.97
N THR A 384 -17.15 6.27 -2.11
CA THR A 384 -18.53 6.69 -2.39
C THR A 384 -19.51 6.13 -1.36
N ASN A 385 -19.39 4.84 -1.01
CA ASN A 385 -20.21 4.20 0.00
C ASN A 385 -20.01 4.83 1.38
N TYR A 386 -18.76 5.11 1.75
CA TYR A 386 -18.45 5.79 3.00
C TYR A 386 -19.07 7.19 3.06
N GLN A 387 -18.91 8.01 2.03
CA GLN A 387 -19.48 9.36 1.96
C GLN A 387 -21.02 9.35 1.97
N THR A 388 -21.65 8.37 1.32
CA THR A 388 -23.11 8.31 1.18
C THR A 388 -23.81 7.81 2.44
N ASN A 389 -23.26 6.81 3.13
CA ASN A 389 -23.95 6.15 4.23
C ASN A 389 -23.05 5.66 5.38
N GLY A 390 -21.80 6.12 5.47
CA GLY A 390 -20.82 5.61 6.42
C GLY A 390 -20.43 4.15 6.16
N GLY A 391 -20.66 3.66 4.93
CA GLY A 391 -20.35 2.32 4.46
C GLY A 391 -18.87 2.10 4.21
N GLY A 392 -18.57 1.13 3.35
CA GLY A 392 -17.21 0.77 2.97
C GLY A 392 -17.20 -0.54 2.20
N TYR A 393 -16.07 -1.24 2.19
CA TYR A 393 -15.96 -2.57 1.60
C TYR A 393 -16.58 -3.61 2.54
N SER A 394 -17.60 -4.34 2.08
CA SER A 394 -18.29 -5.35 2.90
C SER A 394 -17.97 -6.76 2.42
N THR A 395 -17.44 -7.60 3.30
CA THR A 395 -17.09 -9.00 3.01
C THR A 395 -17.08 -9.81 4.30
N ASN A 396 -17.32 -11.12 4.24
CA ASN A 396 -17.21 -12.03 5.39
C ASN A 396 -17.91 -11.53 6.68
N GLY A 397 -19.02 -10.81 6.55
CA GLY A 397 -19.75 -10.22 7.69
C GLY A 397 -19.08 -9.02 8.36
N ILE A 398 -17.93 -8.55 7.87
CA ILE A 398 -17.23 -7.35 8.33
C ILE A 398 -17.39 -6.20 7.32
N LYS A 399 -17.15 -4.98 7.81
CA LYS A 399 -17.15 -3.75 7.01
C LYS A 399 -15.83 -3.02 7.21
N LEU A 400 -15.11 -2.79 6.12
CA LEU A 400 -13.85 -2.03 6.11
C LEU A 400 -14.13 -0.64 5.55
N GLN A 401 -14.08 0.37 6.41
CA GLN A 401 -14.22 1.77 6.03
C GLN A 401 -12.90 2.30 5.47
N PRO A 402 -12.91 3.30 4.59
CA PRO A 402 -11.71 3.94 4.06
C PRO A 402 -11.10 4.89 5.11
N LEU A 403 -10.86 4.41 6.32
CA LEU A 403 -10.29 5.16 7.43
C LEU A 403 -9.09 4.41 8.01
N PRO A 404 -8.13 5.12 8.61
CA PRO A 404 -7.05 4.51 9.37
C PRO A 404 -7.53 3.52 10.42
N GLY A 405 -6.85 2.38 10.47
CA GLY A 405 -7.18 1.24 11.33
C GLY A 405 -8.30 0.34 10.80
N SER A 406 -8.87 0.64 9.64
CA SER A 406 -9.86 -0.20 8.97
C SER A 406 -9.32 -0.71 7.63
N LEU A 407 -9.69 -0.10 6.49
CA LEU A 407 -9.10 -0.44 5.20
C LEU A 407 -7.66 0.08 5.07
N PHE A 408 -7.41 1.29 5.56
CA PHE A 408 -6.10 1.95 5.50
C PHE A 408 -5.38 1.86 6.84
N SER A 409 -4.06 1.80 6.80
CA SER A 409 -3.18 1.85 7.96
C SER A 409 -3.08 3.28 8.52
N PHE A 410 -2.36 3.48 9.63
CA PHE A 410 -2.27 4.78 10.30
C PHE A 410 -1.54 5.86 9.49
N ASP A 411 -0.85 5.51 8.41
CA ASP A 411 -0.28 6.50 7.49
C ASP A 411 -1.31 7.10 6.52
N GLY A 412 -2.54 6.56 6.47
CA GLY A 412 -3.60 7.04 5.59
C GLY A 412 -3.34 6.81 4.10
N ILE A 413 -2.31 6.02 3.75
CA ILE A 413 -1.89 5.74 2.37
C ILE A 413 -2.01 4.24 2.07
N HIS A 414 -1.39 3.42 2.91
CA HIS A 414 -1.23 2.00 2.66
C HIS A 414 -2.37 1.20 3.29
N PRO A 415 -2.73 0.02 2.73
CA PRO A 415 -3.75 -0.83 3.32
C PRO A 415 -3.29 -1.44 4.63
N THR A 416 -4.23 -1.76 5.51
CA THR A 416 -3.99 -2.67 6.65
C THR A 416 -3.77 -4.10 6.18
N ASN A 417 -3.49 -5.02 7.10
CA ASN A 417 -3.49 -6.46 6.82
C ASN A 417 -4.80 -6.93 6.15
N ARG A 418 -5.96 -6.47 6.65
CA ARG A 418 -7.27 -6.78 6.05
C ARG A 418 -7.47 -6.09 4.71
N GLY A 419 -7.00 -4.85 4.56
CA GLY A 419 -7.02 -4.16 3.26
C GLY A 419 -6.16 -4.87 2.21
N ALA A 420 -5.02 -5.44 2.59
CA ALA A 420 -4.20 -6.27 1.73
C ALA A 420 -4.92 -7.57 1.35
N SER A 421 -5.75 -8.15 2.23
CA SER A 421 -6.60 -9.31 1.91
C SER A 421 -7.70 -8.96 0.91
N VAL A 422 -8.25 -7.74 0.97
CA VAL A 422 -9.19 -7.25 -0.06
C VAL A 422 -8.50 -7.24 -1.42
N ILE A 423 -7.30 -6.64 -1.52
CA ILE A 423 -6.51 -6.62 -2.76
C ILE A 423 -6.22 -8.04 -3.26
N ALA A 424 -5.84 -8.96 -2.35
CA ALA A 424 -5.59 -10.36 -2.69
C ALA A 424 -6.85 -11.04 -3.24
N ASN A 425 -8.02 -10.82 -2.62
CA ASN A 425 -9.29 -11.38 -3.09
C ASN A 425 -9.70 -10.83 -4.46
N GLU A 426 -9.54 -9.53 -4.69
CA GLU A 426 -9.82 -8.93 -6.01
C GLU A 426 -8.85 -9.46 -7.08
N THR A 427 -7.59 -9.72 -6.71
CA THR A 427 -6.64 -10.41 -7.59
C THR A 427 -7.09 -11.83 -7.90
N ILE A 428 -7.50 -12.61 -6.90
CA ILE A 428 -7.96 -13.99 -7.08
C ILE A 428 -9.22 -14.05 -7.94
N LYS A 429 -10.16 -13.10 -7.78
CA LYS A 429 -11.34 -12.99 -8.67
C LYS A 429 -10.93 -12.80 -10.13
N VAL A 430 -9.95 -11.92 -10.39
CA VAL A 430 -9.40 -11.70 -11.74
C VAL A 430 -8.65 -12.92 -12.26
N MET A 431 -7.88 -13.61 -11.42
CA MET A 431 -7.22 -14.87 -11.78
C MET A 431 -8.25 -15.91 -12.23
N ASN A 432 -9.30 -16.11 -11.43
CA ASN A 432 -10.37 -17.07 -11.70
C ASN A 432 -11.13 -16.73 -12.99
N SER A 433 -11.45 -15.46 -13.22
CA SER A 433 -12.17 -15.04 -14.44
C SER A 433 -11.30 -15.06 -15.70
N THR A 434 -10.02 -14.67 -15.59
CA THR A 434 -9.11 -14.55 -16.74
C THR A 434 -8.56 -15.89 -17.19
N PHE A 435 -8.16 -16.73 -16.24
CA PHE A 435 -7.48 -17.99 -16.53
C PHE A 435 -8.40 -19.21 -16.40
N GLY A 436 -9.64 -19.01 -15.96
CA GLY A 436 -10.58 -20.11 -15.69
C GLY A 436 -10.19 -20.93 -14.47
N SER A 437 -9.42 -20.37 -13.54
CA SER A 437 -9.04 -21.03 -12.29
C SER A 437 -10.19 -21.03 -11.27
N SER A 438 -10.06 -21.87 -10.23
CA SER A 438 -10.97 -21.93 -9.09
C SER A 438 -10.15 -21.91 -7.79
N VAL A 439 -9.50 -20.78 -7.53
CA VAL A 439 -8.78 -20.50 -6.29
C VAL A 439 -9.76 -19.89 -5.28
N ASP A 440 -9.76 -20.41 -4.06
CA ASP A 440 -10.63 -19.94 -2.99
C ASP A 440 -10.25 -18.52 -2.55
N LEU A 441 -11.26 -17.73 -2.17
CA LEU A 441 -11.05 -16.41 -1.58
C LEU A 441 -10.63 -16.54 -0.12
N ILE A 442 -9.85 -15.56 0.34
CA ILE A 442 -9.48 -15.38 1.74
C ILE A 442 -10.70 -14.93 2.52
N ASP A 443 -10.98 -15.57 3.65
CA ASP A 443 -11.89 -15.00 4.64
C ASP A 443 -11.20 -13.83 5.34
N VAL A 444 -11.62 -12.60 5.01
CA VAL A 444 -10.98 -11.39 5.52
C VAL A 444 -11.22 -11.21 7.03
N SER A 445 -12.26 -11.82 7.58
CA SER A 445 -12.55 -11.72 9.02
C SER A 445 -11.53 -12.49 9.89
N ASP A 446 -10.91 -13.52 9.33
CA ASP A 446 -9.84 -14.31 9.97
C ASP A 446 -8.48 -13.57 9.99
N ILE A 447 -8.36 -12.49 9.23
CA ILE A 447 -7.11 -11.73 9.13
C ILE A 447 -7.06 -10.70 10.25
N PRO A 448 -5.95 -10.62 11.01
CA PRO A 448 -5.81 -9.62 12.06
C PRO A 448 -5.84 -8.22 11.45
N GLU A 449 -6.35 -7.22 12.18
CA GLU A 449 -6.46 -5.85 11.69
C GLU A 449 -5.11 -5.23 11.34
N GLY A 450 -4.03 -5.68 11.99
CA GLY A 450 -2.69 -5.15 11.73
C GLY A 450 -2.43 -3.79 12.36
N LEU A 451 -3.14 -3.47 13.44
CA LEU A 451 -2.87 -2.29 14.29
C LEU A 451 -1.61 -2.58 15.12
N PRO A 452 -0.47 -1.94 14.84
CA PRO A 452 0.73 -2.13 15.64
C PRO A 452 0.53 -1.44 17.00
N VAL A 453 0.90 -2.15 18.06
CA VAL A 453 0.92 -1.68 19.45
C VAL A 453 2.34 -1.79 19.97
N ASP A 454 2.70 -0.86 20.85
CA ASP A 454 4.01 -0.79 21.51
C ASP A 454 4.21 -1.90 22.58
#